data_AF-A0A851WF01-F1
#
_entry.id   AF-A0A851WF01-F1
#
_cell.length_a   1.000
_cell.length_b   1.000
_cell.length_c   1.000
_cell.angle_alpha   90.00
_cell.angle_beta   90.00
_cell.angle_gamma   90.00
#
_symmetry.space_group_name_H-M   'P 1'
#
loop_
_entity.id
_entity.type
_entity.pdbx_description
1 polymer ?
#
loop_
_entity_poly.entity_id
_entity_poly.type
_entity_poly.pdbx_seq_one_letter_code
_entity_poly.pdbx_strand_id
1 'polypeptide(L)'
;MGDKPIWEQIGSSFVQHYYQLFDADRTQLGAIYIDASCLTWEGQQFQGKAAIVEKLTSLPFQKIQHSITAQDHQPTPDSCILSMVVGQLKADDDQVLGFHQTFLLKNFQGAWVCTNEVFRLALHNV
;
A
#
# COMPACT_ATOMS: atom_id res chain seq x y z
N MET A 1 -11.58 -26.53 6.85
CA MET A 1 -11.04 -25.38 6.09
C MET A 1 -9.54 -25.48 6.19
N GLY A 2 -8.82 -25.60 5.07
CA GLY A 2 -7.36 -25.66 5.10
C GLY A 2 -6.78 -24.33 5.54
N ASP A 3 -5.58 -24.35 6.12
CA ASP A 3 -4.85 -23.14 6.46
C ASP A 3 -4.62 -22.28 5.22
N LYS A 4 -4.73 -20.96 5.38
CA LYS A 4 -4.45 -20.01 4.31
C LYS A 4 -3.01 -20.20 3.82
N PRO A 5 -2.73 -20.09 2.51
CA PRO A 5 -1.37 -20.15 2.01
C PRO A 5 -0.46 -19.09 2.65
N ILE A 6 0.83 -19.38 2.77
CA ILE A 6 1.79 -18.51 3.46
C ILE A 6 1.87 -17.09 2.87
N TRP A 7 1.76 -16.95 1.55
CA TRP A 7 1.77 -15.66 0.87
C TRP A 7 0.52 -14.83 1.19
N GLU A 8 -0.63 -15.48 1.39
CA GLU A 8 -1.87 -14.82 1.80
C GLU A 8 -1.75 -14.30 3.24
N GLN A 9 -1.18 -15.09 4.15
CA GLN A 9 -0.95 -14.67 5.54
C GLN A 9 -0.03 -13.45 5.60
N ILE A 10 1.09 -13.48 4.87
CA ILE A 10 2.07 -12.37 4.83
C ILE A 10 1.48 -11.14 4.15
N GLY A 11 0.85 -11.32 2.98
CA GLY A 11 0.25 -10.24 2.20
C GLY A 11 -0.85 -9.53 2.98
N SER A 12 -1.76 -10.29 3.61
CA SER A 12 -2.83 -9.72 4.44
C SER A 12 -2.31 -9.00 5.67
N SER A 13 -1.28 -9.54 6.33
CA SER A 13 -0.64 -8.88 7.48
C SER A 13 0.04 -7.57 7.08
N PHE A 14 0.72 -7.56 5.92
CA PHE A 14 1.33 -6.34 5.37
C PHE A 14 0.26 -5.29 5.05
N VAL A 15 -0.81 -5.67 4.35
CA VAL A 15 -1.92 -4.76 4.00
C VAL A 15 -2.53 -4.14 5.26
N GLN A 16 -2.83 -4.96 6.26
CA GLN A 16 -3.35 -4.47 7.54
C GLN A 16 -2.39 -3.46 8.19
N HIS A 17 -1.10 -3.80 8.26
CA HIS A 17 -0.09 -2.93 8.87
C HIS A 17 0.09 -1.62 8.10
N TYR A 18 0.12 -1.68 6.76
CA TYR A 18 0.23 -0.52 5.88
C TYR A 18 -0.88 0.50 6.17
N TYR A 19 -2.15 0.08 6.10
CA TYR A 19 -3.26 1.01 6.27
C TYR A 19 -3.42 1.49 7.72
N GLN A 20 -3.07 0.66 8.71
CA GLN A 20 -3.00 1.11 10.11
C GLN A 20 -2.00 2.25 10.29
N LEU A 21 -0.80 2.14 9.73
CA LEU A 21 0.19 3.22 9.76
C LEU A 21 -0.29 4.42 8.94
N PHE A 22 -0.88 4.18 7.76
CA PHE A 22 -1.33 5.26 6.90
C PHE A 22 -2.42 6.13 7.54
N ASP A 23 -3.37 5.50 8.22
CA ASP A 23 -4.49 6.17 8.87
C ASP A 23 -4.10 6.85 10.18
N ALA A 24 -3.11 6.29 10.91
CA ALA A 24 -2.67 6.80 12.20
C ALA A 24 -1.53 7.83 12.09
N ASP A 25 -0.45 7.48 11.40
CA ASP A 25 0.76 8.30 11.27
C ASP A 25 1.59 7.90 10.04
N ARG A 26 1.34 8.59 8.92
CA ARG A 26 2.01 8.36 7.63
C ARG A 26 3.52 8.55 7.68
N THR A 27 4.05 9.28 8.66
CA THR A 27 5.50 9.50 8.78
C THR A 27 6.26 8.19 9.07
N GLN A 28 5.57 7.20 9.65
CA GLN A 28 6.15 5.90 9.99
C GLN A 28 6.18 4.91 8.81
N LEU A 29 5.51 5.22 7.69
CA LEU A 29 5.52 4.38 6.49
C LEU A 29 6.94 4.22 5.90
N GLY A 30 7.90 5.06 6.27
CA GLY A 30 9.30 4.84 5.90
C GLY A 30 9.86 3.48 6.34
N ALA A 31 9.30 2.82 7.36
CA ALA A 31 9.78 1.53 7.85
C ALA A 31 9.54 0.36 6.88
N ILE A 32 8.54 0.46 6.00
CA ILE A 32 8.16 -0.60 5.06
C ILE A 32 8.83 -0.47 3.69
N TYR A 33 9.49 0.66 3.41
CA TYR A 33 10.19 0.91 2.15
C TYR A 33 11.71 0.83 2.32
N ILE A 34 12.39 0.64 1.18
CA ILE A 34 13.85 0.66 1.04
C ILE A 34 14.26 1.72 0.00
N ASP A 35 15.57 1.98 -0.11
CA ASP A 35 16.09 2.99 -1.05
C ASP A 35 15.84 2.64 -2.52
N ALA A 36 15.59 1.36 -2.82
CA ALA A 36 15.24 0.89 -4.15
C ALA A 36 13.72 0.86 -4.42
N SER A 37 12.88 1.27 -3.47
CA SER A 37 11.42 1.23 -3.62
C SER A 37 10.94 2.24 -4.67
N CYS A 38 9.88 1.90 -5.39
CA CYS A 38 9.22 2.77 -6.35
C CYS A 38 7.73 2.91 -6.03
N LEU A 39 7.25 4.15 -5.94
CA LEU A 39 5.83 4.49 -5.82
C LEU A 39 5.35 5.14 -7.11
N THR A 40 4.17 4.73 -7.59
CA THR A 40 3.37 5.50 -8.53
C THR A 40 2.08 5.95 -7.83
N TRP A 41 1.94 7.24 -7.57
CA TRP A 41 0.76 7.82 -6.91
C TRP A 41 0.01 8.71 -7.89
N GLU A 42 -1.22 8.35 -8.27
CA GLU A 42 -2.00 9.13 -9.26
C GLU A 42 -1.26 9.36 -10.59
N GLY A 43 -0.38 8.43 -10.97
CA GLY A 43 0.42 8.50 -12.20
C GLY A 43 1.74 9.25 -12.07
N GLN A 44 2.02 9.89 -10.93
CA GLN A 44 3.31 10.49 -10.62
C GLN A 44 4.24 9.45 -9.99
N GLN A 45 5.50 9.39 -10.44
CA GLN A 45 6.48 8.40 -9.97
C GLN A 45 7.44 9.01 -8.94
N PHE A 46 7.72 8.26 -7.88
CA PHE A 46 8.63 8.62 -6.80
C PHE A 46 9.54 7.42 -6.52
N GLN A 47 10.86 7.63 -6.58
CA GLN A 47 11.85 6.58 -6.35
C GLN A 47 12.60 6.84 -5.05
N GLY A 48 12.77 5.77 -4.27
CA GLY A 48 13.48 5.75 -3.01
C GLY A 48 12.63 6.16 -1.82
N LYS A 49 12.93 5.53 -0.68
CA LYS A 49 12.23 5.72 0.60
C LYS A 49 12.00 7.19 0.96
N ALA A 50 13.00 8.06 0.80
CA ALA A 50 12.89 9.47 1.17
C ALA A 50 11.81 10.20 0.34
N ALA A 51 11.84 10.08 -0.98
CA ALA A 51 10.87 10.72 -1.88
C ALA A 51 9.45 10.15 -1.69
N ILE A 52 9.34 8.85 -1.39
CA ILE A 52 8.06 8.20 -1.08
C ILE A 52 7.46 8.80 0.19
N VAL A 53 8.21 8.84 1.30
CA VAL A 53 7.73 9.40 2.57
C VAL A 53 7.38 10.88 2.42
N GLU A 54 8.21 11.65 1.73
CA GLU A 54 7.91 13.06 1.42
C GLU A 54 6.56 13.19 0.70
N LYS A 55 6.33 12.41 -0.36
CA LYS A 55 5.05 12.44 -1.09
C LYS A 55 3.86 12.06 -0.21
N LEU A 56 3.96 11.00 0.57
CA LEU A 56 2.84 10.52 1.40
C LEU A 56 2.52 11.47 2.56
N THR A 57 3.54 12.13 3.12
CA THR A 57 3.37 13.15 4.16
C THR A 57 2.88 14.49 3.59
N SER A 58 3.18 14.81 2.34
CA SER A 58 2.73 16.05 1.68
C SER A 58 1.27 16.03 1.21
N LEU A 59 0.56 14.91 1.36
CA LEU A 59 -0.82 14.81 0.89
C LEU A 59 -1.75 15.76 1.67
N PRO A 60 -2.65 16.50 1.00
CA PRO A 60 -3.35 17.63 1.59
C PRO A 60 -4.59 17.21 2.40
N PHE A 61 -4.42 16.36 3.41
CA PHE A 61 -5.48 15.97 4.34
C PHE A 61 -4.94 15.73 5.75
N GLN A 62 -5.76 16.05 6.76
CA GLN A 62 -5.37 15.87 8.17
C GLN A 62 -5.63 14.46 8.65
N LYS A 63 -6.78 13.89 8.29
CA LYS A 63 -7.23 12.54 8.64
C LYS A 63 -7.60 11.79 7.38
N ILE A 64 -7.35 10.49 7.41
CA ILE A 64 -7.83 9.57 6.38
C ILE A 64 -8.24 8.28 7.05
N GLN A 65 -9.22 7.61 6.46
CA GLN A 65 -9.64 6.28 6.87
C GLN A 65 -9.79 5.41 5.63
N HIS A 66 -9.13 4.26 5.63
CA HIS A 66 -9.28 3.25 4.59
C HIS A 66 -10.20 2.11 5.06
N SER A 67 -11.01 1.60 4.15
CA SER A 67 -11.85 0.42 4.32
C SER A 67 -11.60 -0.55 3.17
N ILE A 68 -11.03 -1.72 3.50
CA ILE A 68 -10.63 -2.71 2.51
C ILE A 68 -11.84 -3.54 2.12
N THR A 69 -12.22 -3.49 0.84
CA THR A 69 -13.33 -4.28 0.30
C THR A 69 -12.86 -5.66 -0.14
N ALA A 70 -11.71 -5.72 -0.82
CA ALA A 70 -11.09 -6.95 -1.27
C ALA A 70 -9.57 -6.80 -1.27
N GLN A 71 -8.89 -7.92 -1.03
CA GLN A 71 -7.44 -8.03 -1.19
C GLN A 71 -7.11 -9.43 -1.71
N ASP A 72 -6.24 -9.48 -2.72
CA ASP A 72 -5.80 -10.70 -3.36
C ASP A 72 -4.28 -10.77 -3.32
N HIS A 73 -3.75 -11.96 -3.05
CA HIS A 73 -2.31 -12.17 -2.86
C HIS A 73 -1.81 -13.35 -3.70
N GLN A 74 -0.71 -13.16 -4.41
CA GLN A 74 -0.07 -14.20 -5.21
C GLN A 74 1.43 -14.26 -4.96
N PRO A 75 2.03 -15.47 -4.88
CA PRO A 75 3.47 -15.61 -4.97
C PRO A 75 3.91 -15.36 -6.42
N THR A 76 5.09 -14.78 -6.58
CA THR A 76 5.75 -14.61 -7.89
C THR A 76 6.88 -15.63 -8.05
N PRO A 77 7.33 -15.92 -9.28
CA PRO A 77 8.48 -16.81 -9.52
C PRO A 77 9.75 -16.37 -8.77
N ASP A 78 9.95 -15.07 -8.58
CA ASP A 78 11.13 -14.49 -7.94
C ASP A 78 11.01 -14.37 -6.41
N SER A 79 10.17 -15.21 -5.79
CA SER A 79 9.95 -15.23 -4.32
C SER A 79 9.48 -13.90 -3.73
N CYS A 80 8.80 -13.09 -4.53
CA CYS A 80 8.07 -11.90 -4.08
C CYS A 80 6.58 -12.22 -3.89
N ILE A 81 5.86 -11.38 -3.18
CA ILE A 81 4.40 -11.46 -3.02
C ILE A 81 3.78 -10.25 -3.71
N LEU A 82 2.91 -10.49 -4.68
CA LEU A 82 2.06 -9.47 -5.30
C LEU A 82 0.76 -9.38 -4.50
N SER A 83 0.42 -8.18 -4.02
CA SER A 83 -0.84 -7.89 -3.33
C SER A 83 -1.61 -6.84 -4.11
N MET A 84 -2.85 -7.15 -4.48
CA MET A 84 -3.79 -6.19 -5.07
C MET A 84 -4.88 -5.89 -4.05
N VAL A 85 -5.21 -4.62 -3.89
CA VAL A 85 -6.18 -4.12 -2.92
C VAL A 85 -7.19 -3.26 -3.64
N VAL A 86 -8.47 -3.49 -3.35
CA VAL A 86 -9.58 -2.63 -3.73
C VAL A 86 -10.33 -2.24 -2.48
N GLY A 87 -10.63 -0.95 -2.34
CA GLY A 87 -11.29 -0.45 -1.16
C GLY A 87 -11.92 0.91 -1.36
N GLN A 88 -12.30 1.49 -0.23
CA GLN A 88 -12.81 2.84 -0.13
C GLN A 88 -11.96 3.62 0.86
N LEU A 89 -11.84 4.92 0.64
CA LEU A 89 -11.19 5.83 1.57
C LEU A 89 -12.04 7.08 1.77
N LYS A 90 -11.88 7.70 2.93
CA LYS A 90 -12.43 9.02 3.24
C LYS A 90 -11.31 9.88 3.81
N ALA A 91 -10.99 10.97 3.13
CA ALA A 91 -10.08 11.99 3.62
C ALA A 91 -10.90 13.12 4.27
N ASP A 92 -10.57 13.48 5.51
CA ASP A 92 -11.27 14.52 6.29
C ASP A 92 -12.81 14.40 6.20
N ASP A 93 -13.48 15.47 5.75
CA ASP A 93 -14.93 15.52 5.55
C ASP A 93 -15.34 15.35 4.07
N ASP A 94 -14.40 14.96 3.21
CA ASP A 94 -14.69 14.73 1.78
C ASP A 94 -15.58 13.51 1.56
N GLN A 95 -16.05 13.36 0.32
CA GLN A 95 -16.79 12.19 -0.11
C GLN A 95 -15.96 10.91 0.00
N VAL A 96 -16.64 9.79 0.23
CA VAL A 96 -16.01 8.46 0.18
C VAL A 96 -15.66 8.16 -1.28
N LEU A 97 -14.39 7.82 -1.53
CA LEU A 97 -13.88 7.48 -2.85
C LEU A 97 -13.45 6.01 -2.87
N GLY A 98 -13.70 5.33 -3.98
CA GLY A 98 -13.06 4.04 -4.24
C GLY A 98 -11.58 4.23 -4.55
N PHE A 99 -10.76 3.21 -4.30
CA PHE A 99 -9.36 3.19 -4.69
C PHE A 99 -8.90 1.78 -5.06
N HIS A 100 -7.81 1.73 -5.83
CA HIS A 100 -7.06 0.54 -6.18
C HIS A 100 -5.61 0.75 -5.77
N GLN A 101 -5.01 -0.24 -5.14
CA GLN A 101 -3.61 -0.20 -4.77
C GLN A 101 -2.94 -1.55 -4.99
N THR A 102 -1.73 -1.55 -5.51
CA THR A 102 -0.95 -2.77 -5.73
C THR A 102 0.40 -2.63 -5.04
N PHE A 103 0.82 -3.69 -4.34
CA PHE A 103 2.11 -3.78 -3.68
C PHE A 103 2.88 -5.01 -4.18
N LEU A 104 4.17 -4.84 -4.44
CA LEU A 104 5.11 -5.94 -4.56
C LEU A 104 5.98 -5.99 -3.31
N LEU A 105 5.92 -7.12 -2.60
CA LEU A 105 6.66 -7.36 -1.38
C LEU A 105 7.83 -8.30 -1.65
N LYS A 106 8.99 -7.98 -1.10
CA LYS A 106 10.17 -8.83 -1.19
C LYS A 106 10.73 -9.06 0.21
N ASN A 107 11.16 -10.29 0.47
CA ASN A 107 11.90 -10.58 1.68
C ASN A 107 13.34 -10.06 1.53
N PHE A 108 13.73 -9.16 2.43
CA PHE A 108 15.08 -8.64 2.53
C PHE A 108 15.59 -8.90 3.96
N GLN A 109 16.58 -9.79 4.07
CA GLN A 109 17.23 -10.14 5.35
C GLN A 109 16.23 -10.56 6.46
N GLY A 110 15.17 -11.29 6.10
CA GLY A 110 14.18 -11.78 7.05
C GLY A 110 13.00 -10.83 7.30
N ALA A 111 13.02 -9.61 6.76
CA ALA A 111 11.90 -8.67 6.80
C ALA A 111 11.21 -8.55 5.44
N TRP A 112 9.88 -8.47 5.43
CA TRP A 112 9.12 -8.19 4.21
C TRP A 112 9.00 -6.68 4.00
N VAL A 113 9.52 -6.19 2.88
CA VAL A 113 9.52 -4.77 2.50
C VAL A 113 8.78 -4.57 1.18
N CYS A 114 8.21 -3.39 0.98
CA CYS A 114 7.55 -3.00 -0.27
C CYS A 114 8.58 -2.45 -1.26
N THR A 115 8.76 -3.13 -2.40
CA THR A 115 9.64 -2.67 -3.47
C THR A 115 8.90 -1.86 -4.51
N ASN A 116 7.62 -2.15 -4.75
CA ASN A 116 6.82 -1.44 -5.74
C ASN A 116 5.43 -1.19 -5.19
N GLU A 117 4.95 0.03 -5.40
CA GLU A 117 3.60 0.44 -5.04
C GLU A 117 2.98 1.24 -6.18
N VAL A 118 1.71 0.96 -6.48
CA VAL A 118 0.91 1.74 -7.41
C VAL A 118 -0.43 2.04 -6.76
N PHE A 119 -0.79 3.32 -6.67
CA PHE A 119 -2.05 3.80 -6.11
C PHE A 119 -2.84 4.61 -7.14
N ARG A 120 -4.16 4.35 -7.20
CA ARG A 120 -5.14 5.08 -8.01
C ARG A 120 -6.48 5.19 -7.29
N LEU A 121 -7.09 6.37 -7.32
CA LEU A 121 -8.49 6.58 -7.01
C LEU A 121 -9.37 6.02 -8.13
N ALA A 122 -10.47 5.38 -7.75
CA ALA A 122 -11.49 4.86 -8.65
C ALA A 122 -12.47 5.98 -9.03
N LEU A 123 -11.98 6.97 -9.78
CA LEU A 123 -12.81 8.05 -10.28
C LEU A 123 -13.55 7.59 -11.54
N HIS A 124 -14.89 7.65 -11.51
CA HIS A 124 -15.71 7.45 -12.71
C HIS A 124 -16.02 8.83 -13.29
N ASN A 125 -15.71 9.04 -14.58
CA ASN A 125 -15.93 10.27 -15.35
C ASN A 125 -15.13 11.51 -14.87
N VAL A 126 -13.82 11.48 -15.07
CA VAL A 126 -13.01 12.72 -15.09
C VAL A 126 -13.13 13.38 -16.46
#